data_AF-A0A0V8ECZ6-F1
#
_entry.id   AF-A0A0V8ECZ6-F1
#
_cell.length_a   1.000
_cell.length_b   1.000
_cell.length_c   1.000
_cell.angle_alpha   90.00
_cell.angle_beta   90.00
_cell.angle_gamma   90.00
#
_symmetry.space_group_name_H-M   'P 1'
#
loop_
_entity.id
_entity.type
_entity.pdbx_description
1 polymer ?
#
loop_
_entity_poly.entity_id
_entity_poly.type
_entity_poly.pdbx_seq_one_letter_code
_entity_poly.pdbx_strand_id
1 'polypeptide(L)' 'MKRFRLVSSSFVDSVGRLRSTEKIIKYDSYADVIEYIESNAGWYIADNGAFKVAYIEEVVE' A
#
# COMPACT_ATOMS: atom_id res chain seq x y z
N MET A 1 -3.80 -4.94 17.13
CA MET A 1 -3.37 -4.41 15.82
C MET A 1 -2.46 -5.39 15.10
N LYS A 2 -2.93 -5.88 13.96
CA LYS A 2 -2.17 -6.67 12.99
C LYS A 2 -1.28 -5.76 12.15
N ARG A 3 -0.34 -6.34 11.40
CA ARG A 3 0.46 -5.62 10.41
C ARG A 3 0.06 -6.02 9.01
N PHE A 4 -0.05 -5.03 8.13
CA PHE A 4 -0.33 -5.26 6.72
C PHE A 4 0.75 -4.61 5.86
N ARG A 5 1.23 -5.32 4.84
CA ARG A 5 2.05 -4.76 3.77
C ARG A 5 1.13 -4.34 2.63
N LEU A 6 1.18 -3.05 2.29
CA LEU A 6 0.59 -2.48 1.09
C LEU A 6 1.63 -2.44 -0.01
N VAL A 7 1.29 -2.89 -1.21
CA VAL A 7 2.22 -2.97 -2.35
C VAL A 7 1.63 -2.26 -3.57
N SER A 8 2.43 -1.44 -4.24
CA SER A 8 2.06 -0.82 -5.51
C SER A 8 2.26 -1.76 -6.69
N SER A 9 1.62 -1.47 -7.82
CA SER A 9 2.06 -2.04 -9.10
C SER A 9 3.51 -1.64 -9.40
N SER A 10 4.20 -2.48 -10.16
CA SER A 10 5.50 -2.12 -10.73
C SER A 10 5.31 -1.33 -12.03
N PHE A 11 6.12 -0.30 -12.23
CA PHE A 11 6.17 0.49 -13.46
C PHE A 11 7.60 0.85 -13.82
N VAL A 12 7.86 1.17 -15.08
CA VAL A 12 9.15 1.67 -15.53
C VAL A 12 9.10 3.20 -15.55
N ASP A 13 10.05 3.84 -14.87
CA ASP A 13 10.14 5.30 -14.84
C ASP A 13 10.74 5.88 -16.13
N SER A 14 10.79 7.20 -16.24
CA SER A 14 11.29 7.91 -17.42
C SER A 14 12.76 7.65 -17.76
N VAL A 15 13.53 7.06 -16.83
CA VAL A 15 14.94 6.69 -17.03
C VAL A 15 15.13 5.18 -17.17
N GLY A 16 14.04 4.43 -17.38
CA GLY A 16 14.07 3.00 -17.64
C GLY A 16 14.23 2.13 -16.39
N ARG A 17 14.10 2.70 -15.19
CA ARG A 17 14.23 1.93 -13.94
C ARG A 17 12.89 1.34 -13.55
N LEU A 18 12.90 0.05 -13.20
CA LEU A 18 11.75 -0.58 -12.56
C LEU A 18 11.54 0.03 -11.16
N ARG A 19 10.33 0.52 -10.92
CA ARG A 19 9.90 1.10 -9.66
C ARG A 19 8.70 0.32 -9.12
N SER A 20 8.74 0.03 -7.84
CA SER A 20 7.62 -0.40 -7.02
C SER A 20 7.83 0.19 -5.62
N THR A 21 6.77 0.27 -4.84
CA THR A 21 6.87 0.70 -3.45
C THR A 21 6.00 -0.18 -2.57
N GLU A 22 6.42 -0.31 -1.32
CA GLU A 22 5.67 -1.01 -0.30
C GLU A 22 5.70 -0.26 1.02
N LYS A 23 4.67 -0.47 1.84
CA LYS A 23 4.57 0.12 3.18
C LYS A 23 3.94 -0.85 4.16
N ILE A 24 4.53 -0.96 5.34
CA ILE A 24 3.92 -1.66 6.48
C ILE A 24 3.08 -0.68 7.29
N ILE A 25 1.81 -1.03 7.50
CA ILE A 25 0.83 -0.29 8.30
C ILE A 25 0.23 -1.19 9.39
N LYS A 26 -0.42 -0.60 10.38
CA LYS A 26 -1.07 -1.31 11.48
C LYS A 26 -2.57 -0.99 11.51
N TYR A 27 -3.39 -2.03 11.47
CA TYR A 27 -4.85 -1.99 11.55
C TYR A 27 -5.36 -3.23 12.28
N ASP A 28 -6.62 -3.25 12.69
CA ASP A 28 -7.16 -4.38 13.46
C ASP A 28 -7.62 -5.55 12.58
N SER A 29 -7.99 -5.29 11.34
CA SER A 29 -8.43 -6.30 10.37
C SER A 29 -8.20 -5.89 8.91
N TYR A 30 -8.36 -6.83 7.97
CA TYR A 30 -8.39 -6.51 6.53
C TYR A 30 -9.53 -5.56 6.17
N ALA A 31 -10.68 -5.66 6.85
CA ALA A 31 -11.83 -4.80 6.58
C ALA A 31 -11.48 -3.33 6.83
N ASP A 32 -10.80 -3.03 7.94
CA ASP A 32 -10.38 -1.66 8.26
C ASP A 32 -9.37 -1.12 7.24
N VAL A 33 -8.44 -1.96 6.77
CA VAL A 33 -7.48 -1.58 5.72
C VAL A 33 -8.20 -1.30 4.40
N ILE A 34 -9.11 -2.18 3.98
CA ILE A 34 -9.85 -2.04 2.73
C ILE A 34 -10.74 -0.79 2.79
N GLU A 35 -11.45 -0.56 3.89
CA GLU A 35 -12.28 0.63 4.09
C GLU A 35 -11.45 1.91 3.97
N TYR A 36 -10.29 1.97 4.64
CA TYR A 36 -9.38 3.11 4.51
C TYR A 36 -8.92 3.32 3.06
N ILE A 37 -8.48 2.26 2.38
CA ILE A 37 -7.97 2.36 1.01
C ILE A 37 -9.07 2.76 0.02
N GLU A 38 -10.26 2.16 0.09
CA GLU A 38 -11.40 2.49 -0.78
C GLU A 38 -11.92 3.91 -0.52
N SER A 39 -11.95 4.36 0.73
CA SER A 39 -12.31 5.74 1.08
C SER A 39 -11.31 6.77 0.53
N ASN A 40 -10.07 6.34 0.28
CA ASN A 40 -9.03 7.14 -0.38
C ASN A 40 -8.91 6.81 -1.87
N ALA A 41 -9.96 6.28 -2.49
CA ALA A 41 -10.01 5.90 -3.89
C ALA A 41 -8.81 5.02 -4.30
N GLY A 42 -8.43 4.05 -3.49
CA GLY A 42 -7.32 3.13 -3.74
C GLY A 42 -5.92 3.68 -3.47
N TRP A 43 -5.79 4.89 -2.93
CA TRP A 43 -4.49 5.52 -2.63
C TRP A 43 -4.08 5.31 -1.17
N TYR A 44 -2.81 5.03 -0.97
CA TYR A 44 -2.14 5.22 0.32
C TYR A 44 -1.35 6.54 0.28
N ILE A 45 -1.57 7.42 1.26
CA ILE A 45 -0.93 8.73 1.36
C ILE A 45 -0.13 8.78 2.67
N ALA A 46 1.13 9.17 2.57
CA ALA A 46 2.03 9.42 3.70
C ALA A 46 2.72 10.78 3.53
N ASP A 47 3.39 11.26 4.59
CA ASP A 47 4.01 12.59 4.61
C ASP A 47 5.01 12.84 3.47
N ASN A 48 5.65 11.78 2.96
CA ASN A 48 6.68 11.85 1.94
C ASN A 48 6.26 11.31 0.56
N GLY A 49 4.97 11.02 0.35
CA GLY A 49 4.47 10.57 -0.94
C GLY A 49 3.18 9.77 -0.88
N ALA A 50 2.70 9.36 -2.06
CA ALA A 50 1.52 8.54 -2.20
C ALA A 50 1.70 7.49 -3.28
N PHE A 51 1.00 6.36 -3.16
CA PHE A 51 0.95 5.33 -4.20
C PHE A 51 -0.41 4.64 -4.25
N LYS A 52 -0.77 4.18 -5.46
CA LYS A 52 -1.96 3.36 -5.67
C LYS A 52 -1.70 1.94 -5.16
N VAL A 53 -2.52 1.47 -4.24
CA VAL A 53 -2.40 0.11 -3.68
C VAL A 53 -2.92 -0.88 -4.70
N ALA A 54 -2.10 -1.87 -5.04
CA ALA A 54 -2.44 -2.96 -5.94
C ALA A 54 -2.61 -4.30 -5.21
N TYR A 55 -1.98 -4.44 -4.05
CA TYR A 55 -2.01 -5.66 -3.25
C TYR A 55 -1.86 -5.36 -1.76
N ILE A 56 -2.55 -6.15 -0.95
CA ILE A 56 -2.59 -6.05 0.52
C ILE A 56 -2.33 -7.45 1.07
N GLU A 57 -1.39 -7.58 1.99
CA GLU A 57 -1.15 -8.84 2.72
C GLU A 57 -0.96 -8.60 4.23
N GLU A 58 -1.48 -9.50 5.04
CA GLU A 58 -1.21 -9.57 6.48
C GLU A 58 0.18 -10.19 6.71
N VAL A 59 1.02 -9.49 7.45
CA VAL A 59 2.38 -9.95 7.78
C VAL A 59 2.32 -10.67 9.13
N VAL A 60 2.32 -12.00 9.07
CA VAL A 60 2.42 -12.88 10.24
C VAL A 60 3.91 -13.16 10.46
N GLU A 61 4.47 -12.69 11.57
CA GLU A 61 5.83 -13.08 12.02
C GLU A 61 5.79 -14.39 12.78
#